data_AF-A0A8J1T641-F1
#
_entry.id   AF-A0A8J1T641-F1
#
_cell.length_a   1.000
_cell.length_b   1.000
_cell.length_c   1.000
_cell.angle_alpha   90.00
_cell.angle_beta   90.00
_cell.angle_gamma   90.00
#
_symmetry.space_group_name_H-M   'P 1'
#
loop_
_entity.id
_entity.type
_entity.pdbx_description
1 polymer ?
#
loop_
_entity_poly.entity_id
_entity_poly.type
_entity_poly.pdbx_seq_one_letter_code
_entity_poly.pdbx_strand_id
1 'polypeptide(L)'
;RFEPLVVSNKGALFGLLNICEKLCCVGKKLYHCPCCSRGNFKPTGHKKAVQHLEGQFRKSVEVDGSLVIRCSINGPGHPNSKTHWHCPRCLIAIHRRGHFRDHIRINKCKKKKTKRIQYETSNDDSSTTEASDDERPLPTTKSNKTKTIN
;
A
#
# COMPACT_ATOMS: atom_id res chain seq x y z
N ARG A 1 6.18 -2.31 1.69
CA ARG A 1 4.80 -2.63 2.12
C ARG A 1 4.89 -3.93 2.92
N PHE A 2 4.47 -3.93 4.19
CA PHE A 2 4.51 -5.11 5.06
C PHE A 2 3.21 -5.90 5.08
N GLU A 3 2.16 -5.37 4.44
CA GLU A 3 0.85 -5.99 4.42
C GLU A 3 0.69 -6.99 3.26
N PRO A 4 0.07 -8.16 3.52
CA PRO A 4 -0.30 -9.10 2.48
C PRO A 4 -1.29 -8.46 1.51
N LEU A 5 -1.03 -8.60 0.20
CA LEU A 5 -2.06 -8.33 -0.80
C LEU A 5 -3.01 -9.53 -0.87
N VAL A 6 -4.23 -9.33 -0.39
CA VAL A 6 -5.30 -10.32 -0.40
C VAL A 6 -6.44 -9.81 -1.28
N VAL A 7 -6.95 -10.66 -2.17
CA VAL A 7 -8.05 -10.33 -3.08
C VAL A 7 -9.09 -11.45 -3.06
N SER A 8 -10.36 -11.12 -3.27
CA SER A 8 -11.44 -12.11 -3.26
C SER A 8 -11.45 -13.03 -4.49
N ASN A 9 -11.06 -12.52 -5.66
CA ASN A 9 -11.05 -13.27 -6.90
C ASN A 9 -10.12 -12.66 -7.95
N LYS A 10 -10.05 -13.28 -9.15
CA LYS A 10 -9.30 -12.77 -10.29
C LYS A 10 -9.74 -11.35 -10.66
N GLY A 11 -11.04 -11.09 -10.76
CA GLY A 11 -11.56 -9.77 -11.12
C GLY A 11 -11.06 -8.65 -10.21
N ALA A 12 -11.06 -8.89 -8.89
CA ALA A 12 -10.56 -7.93 -7.90
C ALA A 12 -9.06 -7.59 -8.10
N LEU A 13 -8.22 -8.58 -8.45
CA LEU A 13 -6.80 -8.32 -8.76
C LEU A 13 -6.63 -7.41 -9.99
N PHE A 14 -7.47 -7.59 -11.01
CA PHE A 14 -7.38 -6.83 -12.26
C PHE A 14 -7.99 -5.44 -12.09
N GLY A 15 -8.98 -5.29 -11.21
CA GLY A 15 -9.49 -3.99 -10.79
C GLY A 15 -8.40 -3.07 -10.24
N LEU A 16 -7.38 -3.61 -9.57
CA LEU A 16 -6.23 -2.82 -9.11
C LEU A 16 -5.41 -2.19 -10.25
N LEU A 17 -5.39 -2.84 -11.43
CA LEU A 17 -4.76 -2.29 -12.62
C LEU A 17 -5.56 -1.10 -13.17
N ASN A 18 -6.89 -1.24 -13.23
CA ASN A 18 -7.79 -0.18 -13.68
C ASN A 18 -7.70 1.06 -12.76
N ILE A 19 -7.58 0.85 -11.44
CA ILE A 19 -7.34 1.92 -10.48
C ILE A 19 -6.02 2.64 -10.78
N CYS A 20 -4.96 1.88 -11.09
CA CYS A 20 -3.67 2.47 -11.47
C CYS A 20 -3.78 3.34 -12.73
N GLU A 21 -4.50 2.86 -13.74
CA GLU A 21 -4.71 3.60 -14.99
C GLU A 21 -5.47 4.90 -14.78
N LYS A 22 -6.53 4.87 -13.97
CA LYS A 22 -7.41 6.01 -13.74
C LYS A 22 -6.92 7.03 -12.71
N LEU A 23 -6.07 6.63 -11.76
CA LEU A 23 -5.67 7.51 -10.65
C LEU A 23 -4.16 7.75 -10.56
N CYS A 24 -3.32 6.75 -10.87
CA CYS A 24 -1.88 6.84 -10.63
C CYS A 24 -1.07 7.17 -11.90
N CYS A 25 -1.49 6.63 -13.03
CA CYS A 25 -0.79 6.70 -14.31
C CYS A 25 -1.61 7.43 -15.39
N VAL A 26 -2.48 8.35 -14.98
CA VAL A 26 -3.37 9.09 -15.90
C VAL A 26 -2.57 9.74 -17.02
N GLY A 27 -3.00 9.50 -18.26
CA GLY A 27 -2.35 10.02 -19.47
C GLY A 27 -0.98 9.40 -19.79
N LYS A 28 -0.51 8.40 -19.04
CA LYS A 28 0.78 7.74 -19.26
C LYS A 28 0.54 6.34 -19.83
N LYS A 29 1.35 5.94 -20.82
CA LYS A 29 1.42 4.55 -21.29
C LYS A 29 2.26 3.69 -20.32
N LEU A 30 1.94 3.74 -19.03
CA LEU A 30 2.66 3.09 -17.94
C LEU A 30 1.67 2.52 -16.93
N TYR A 31 2.02 1.40 -16.31
CA TYR A 31 1.20 0.79 -15.26
C TYR A 31 2.08 0.33 -14.09
N HIS A 32 1.52 0.38 -12.89
CA HIS A 32 2.13 -0.21 -11.70
C HIS A 32 1.47 -1.53 -11.37
N CYS A 33 2.27 -2.56 -11.12
CA CYS A 33 1.77 -3.78 -10.51
C CYS A 33 1.72 -3.61 -8.98
N PRO A 34 0.59 -3.86 -8.30
CA PRO A 34 0.49 -3.77 -6.85
C PRO A 34 1.35 -4.81 -6.10
N CYS A 35 1.83 -5.84 -6.80
CA CYS A 35 2.60 -6.95 -6.26
C CYS A 35 4.12 -6.76 -6.41
N CYS A 36 4.55 -5.80 -7.24
CA CYS A 36 5.94 -5.59 -7.60
C CYS A 36 6.43 -4.23 -7.12
N SER A 37 7.74 -4.11 -6.87
CA SER A 37 8.32 -2.79 -6.66
C SER A 37 8.16 -1.95 -7.92
N ARG A 38 7.94 -0.63 -7.76
CA ARG A 38 7.81 0.32 -8.87
C ARG A 38 9.01 0.31 -9.81
N GLY A 39 10.20 -0.08 -9.32
CA GLY A 39 11.41 -0.24 -10.13
C GLY A 39 11.47 -1.52 -10.96
N ASN A 40 10.75 -2.58 -10.58
CA ASN A 40 10.96 -3.93 -11.13
C ASN A 40 10.01 -4.28 -12.28
N PHE A 41 8.88 -3.61 -12.41
CA PHE A 41 7.91 -3.89 -13.48
C PHE A 41 7.18 -2.60 -13.88
N LYS A 42 7.51 -2.08 -15.07
CA LYS A 42 6.90 -0.89 -15.69
C LYS A 42 6.47 -1.21 -17.12
N PRO A 43 5.40 -2.00 -17.30
CA PRO A 43 4.91 -2.33 -18.64
C PRO A 43 4.41 -1.07 -19.34
N THR A 44 4.76 -0.94 -20.61
CA THR A 44 4.36 0.19 -21.46
C THR A 44 3.01 -0.03 -22.17
N GLY A 45 2.22 -1.02 -21.73
CA GLY A 45 0.93 -1.33 -22.33
C GLY A 45 0.06 -2.25 -21.48
N HIS A 46 -1.26 -2.04 -21.57
CA HIS A 46 -2.26 -2.73 -20.77
C HIS A 46 -2.17 -4.26 -20.89
N LYS A 47 -2.05 -4.79 -22.13
CA LYS A 47 -1.94 -6.24 -22.38
C LYS A 47 -0.78 -6.90 -21.61
N LYS A 48 0.38 -6.22 -21.54
CA LYS A 48 1.56 -6.72 -20.80
C LYS A 48 1.30 -6.71 -19.28
N ALA A 49 0.60 -5.68 -18.78
CA ALA A 49 0.23 -5.59 -17.38
C ALA A 49 -0.79 -6.68 -16.97
N VAL A 50 -1.80 -6.92 -17.81
CA VAL A 50 -2.79 -8.00 -17.66
C VAL A 50 -2.10 -9.36 -17.62
N GLN A 51 -1.24 -9.67 -18.59
CA GLN A 51 -0.51 -10.94 -18.64
C GLN A 51 0.37 -11.15 -17.39
N HIS A 52 0.99 -10.09 -16.88
CA HIS A 52 1.74 -10.13 -15.63
C HIS A 52 0.85 -10.48 -14.43
N LEU A 53 -0.32 -9.85 -14.31
CA LEU A 53 -1.26 -10.14 -13.23
C LEU A 53 -1.86 -11.54 -13.33
N GLU A 54 -2.05 -12.08 -14.54
CA GLU A 54 -2.38 -13.51 -14.70
C GLU A 54 -1.30 -14.42 -14.13
N GLY A 55 -0.03 -14.08 -14.37
CA GLY A 55 1.09 -14.80 -13.78
C GLY A 55 1.08 -14.76 -12.25
N GLN A 56 0.70 -13.63 -11.65
CA GLN A 56 0.55 -13.49 -10.20
C GLN A 56 -0.63 -14.30 -9.67
N PHE A 57 -1.77 -14.24 -10.36
CA PHE A 57 -2.97 -15.00 -10.03
C PHE A 57 -2.71 -16.51 -10.02
N ARG A 58 -2.05 -17.06 -11.05
CA ARG A 58 -1.68 -18.49 -11.12
C ARG A 58 -0.76 -18.93 -9.96
N LYS A 59 0.02 -18.01 -9.42
CA LYS A 59 0.95 -18.23 -8.29
C LYS A 59 0.32 -17.91 -6.94
N SER A 60 -0.92 -17.43 -6.90
CA SER A 60 -1.63 -17.14 -5.66
C SER A 60 -1.95 -18.41 -4.89
N VAL A 61 -2.21 -18.24 -3.60
CA VAL A 61 -2.61 -19.33 -2.70
C VAL A 61 -3.90 -18.93 -2.03
N GLU A 62 -4.90 -19.79 -2.11
CA GLU A 62 -6.18 -19.59 -1.45
C GLU A 62 -6.05 -19.87 0.06
N VAL A 63 -6.57 -18.96 0.86
CA VAL A 63 -6.61 -18.99 2.32
C VAL A 63 -7.94 -18.41 2.76
N ASP A 64 -8.76 -19.22 3.45
CA ASP A 64 -10.06 -18.79 4.02
C ASP A 64 -10.97 -18.10 2.97
N GLY A 65 -11.05 -18.66 1.75
CA GLY A 65 -11.86 -18.12 0.64
C GLY A 65 -11.31 -16.84 -0.02
N SER A 66 -10.07 -16.44 0.32
CA SER A 66 -9.38 -15.30 -0.28
C SER A 66 -8.07 -15.72 -0.92
N LEU A 67 -7.62 -14.99 -1.94
CA LEU A 67 -6.38 -15.24 -2.65
C LEU A 67 -5.26 -14.39 -2.08
N VAL A 68 -4.23 -15.03 -1.53
CA VAL A 68 -2.99 -14.39 -1.11
C VAL A 68 -2.05 -14.31 -2.31
N ILE A 69 -1.76 -13.08 -2.73
CA ILE A 69 -0.92 -12.82 -3.91
C ILE A 69 0.56 -12.81 -3.52
N ARG A 70 1.40 -13.35 -4.41
CA ARG A 70 2.85 -13.39 -4.23
C ARG A 70 3.42 -11.96 -4.31
N CYS A 71 4.20 -11.57 -3.31
CA CYS A 71 4.90 -10.30 -3.24
C CYS A 71 6.29 -10.41 -3.87
N SER A 72 6.64 -9.43 -4.69
CA SER A 72 7.96 -9.24 -5.31
C SER A 72 8.57 -7.88 -4.93
N ILE A 73 8.09 -7.28 -3.83
CA ILE A 73 8.61 -6.01 -3.29
C ILE A 73 9.73 -6.34 -2.31
N ASN A 74 10.90 -5.75 -2.51
CA ASN A 74 12.00 -5.82 -1.53
C ASN A 74 11.68 -4.84 -0.38
N GLY A 75 11.90 -5.25 0.87
CA GLY A 75 11.64 -4.41 2.03
C GLY A 75 12.59 -4.73 3.20
N PRO A 76 12.60 -3.89 4.25
CA PRO A 76 13.41 -4.13 5.45
C PRO A 76 13.04 -5.49 6.06
N GLY A 77 14.03 -6.35 6.34
CA GLY A 77 13.81 -7.72 6.81
C GLY A 77 13.65 -8.77 5.70
N HIS A 78 13.75 -8.38 4.43
CA HIS A 78 13.75 -9.29 3.28
C HIS A 78 15.04 -9.13 2.46
N PRO A 79 16.15 -9.78 2.89
CA PRO A 79 17.39 -9.73 2.14
C PRO A 79 17.24 -10.50 0.82
N ASN A 80 17.52 -9.77 -0.27
CA ASN A 80 17.79 -10.24 -1.63
C ASN A 80 16.71 -11.09 -2.33
N SER A 81 16.04 -10.43 -3.29
CA SER A 81 15.49 -10.97 -4.56
C SER A 81 14.49 -12.13 -4.52
N LYS A 82 14.08 -12.61 -3.35
CA LYS A 82 13.16 -13.75 -3.26
C LYS A 82 11.73 -13.27 -3.10
N THR A 83 10.97 -13.49 -4.17
CA THR A 83 9.50 -13.43 -4.17
C THR A 83 8.92 -14.32 -3.05
N HIS A 84 7.92 -13.83 -2.32
CA HIS A 84 7.40 -14.45 -1.10
C HIS A 84 5.88 -14.27 -0.95
N TRP A 85 5.28 -14.93 0.04
CA TRP A 85 3.89 -14.75 0.45
C TRP A 85 3.85 -14.30 1.91
N HIS A 86 2.96 -13.38 2.24
CA HIS A 86 2.74 -12.92 3.61
C HIS A 86 1.53 -13.67 4.21
N CYS A 87 1.66 -14.30 5.40
CA CYS A 87 0.48 -14.93 6.07
C CYS A 87 -0.50 -13.80 6.43
N PRO A 88 -1.77 -13.83 5.98
CA PRO A 88 -2.78 -12.84 6.38
C PRO A 88 -3.11 -12.88 7.88
N ARG A 89 -2.71 -13.95 8.59
CA ARG A 89 -2.97 -14.10 10.03
C ARG A 89 -1.79 -13.63 10.89
N CYS A 90 -0.53 -13.95 10.57
CA CYS A 90 0.65 -13.58 11.40
C CYS A 90 1.67 -12.63 10.75
N LEU A 91 1.44 -12.26 9.48
CA LEU A 91 2.25 -11.33 8.68
C LEU A 91 3.67 -11.81 8.33
N ILE A 92 4.06 -13.03 8.72
CA ILE A 92 5.37 -13.60 8.33
C ILE A 92 5.45 -13.76 6.81
N ALA A 93 6.62 -13.44 6.25
CA ALA A 93 6.91 -13.72 4.85
C ALA A 93 7.52 -15.11 4.68
N ILE A 94 7.02 -15.88 3.72
CA ILE A 94 7.47 -17.24 3.41
C ILE A 94 7.80 -17.31 1.92
N HIS A 95 9.01 -17.77 1.59
CA HIS A 95 9.54 -17.72 0.22
C HIS A 95 9.15 -18.92 -0.65
N ARG A 96 8.84 -20.08 -0.04
CA ARG A 96 8.51 -21.33 -0.73
C ARG A 96 7.01 -21.60 -0.66
N ARG A 97 6.38 -21.89 -1.79
CA ARG A 97 4.92 -22.11 -1.88
C ARG A 97 4.46 -23.28 -1.01
N GLY A 98 5.19 -24.40 -1.00
CA GLY A 98 4.90 -25.55 -0.15
C GLY A 98 4.88 -25.17 1.33
N HIS A 99 5.96 -24.54 1.81
CA HIS A 99 6.08 -24.08 3.19
C HIS A 99 4.99 -23.07 3.56
N PHE A 100 4.58 -22.21 2.62
CA PHE A 100 3.47 -21.29 2.86
C PHE A 100 2.14 -22.04 3.03
N ARG A 101 1.84 -23.03 2.18
CA ARG A 101 0.65 -23.88 2.34
C ARG A 101 0.67 -24.64 3.66
N ASP A 102 1.82 -25.20 4.02
CA ASP A 102 1.98 -25.93 5.27
C ASP A 102 1.81 -25.00 6.48
N HIS A 103 2.37 -23.79 6.41
CA HIS A 103 2.18 -22.76 7.43
C HIS A 103 0.71 -22.39 7.65
N ILE A 104 -0.08 -22.27 6.57
CA ILE A 104 -1.52 -22.00 6.65
C ILE A 104 -2.28 -23.20 7.24
N ARG A 105 -1.93 -24.43 6.84
CA ARG A 105 -2.59 -25.68 7.27
C ARG A 105 -2.29 -26.07 8.71
N ILE A 106 -1.04 -25.95 9.16
CA ILE A 106 -0.55 -26.51 10.44
C ILE A 106 -1.04 -25.69 11.66
N ASN A 107 -2.00 -24.77 11.49
CA ASN A 107 -2.73 -24.04 12.55
C ASN A 107 -1.89 -23.31 13.62
N LYS A 108 -0.57 -23.20 13.45
CA LYS A 108 0.30 -22.40 14.34
C LYS A 108 0.34 -20.91 13.95
N CYS A 109 -0.22 -20.50 12.79
CA CYS A 109 -0.39 -19.08 12.41
C CYS A 109 -1.54 -18.46 13.26
N LYS A 110 -1.28 -18.13 14.53
CA LYS A 110 -2.22 -17.39 15.38
C LYS A 110 -2.48 -16.01 14.74
N LYS A 111 -3.75 -15.61 14.62
CA LYS A 111 -4.13 -14.25 14.18
C LYS A 111 -3.46 -13.25 15.12
N LYS A 112 -2.50 -12.46 14.64
CA LYS A 112 -2.05 -11.28 15.37
C LYS A 112 -3.22 -10.30 15.36
N LYS A 113 -3.61 -9.77 16.52
CA LYS A 113 -4.61 -8.70 16.61
C LYS A 113 -4.01 -7.43 15.99
N THR A 114 -4.11 -7.27 14.67
CA THR A 114 -3.79 -6.01 14.01
C THR A 114 -4.95 -5.05 14.27
N LYS A 115 -4.67 -3.90 14.90
CA LYS A 115 -5.63 -2.78 14.93
C LYS A 115 -5.86 -2.37 13.47
N ARG A 116 -7.06 -2.63 12.94
CA ARG A 116 -7.51 -2.05 11.67
C ARG A 116 -7.55 -0.54 11.89
N ILE A 117 -6.70 0.21 11.19
CA ILE A 117 -7.00 1.63 10.94
C ILE A 117 -8.11 1.60 9.89
N GLN A 118 -9.33 1.85 10.35
CA GLN A 118 -10.43 2.20 9.45
C GLN A 118 -10.03 3.52 8.81
N TYR A 119 -9.92 3.54 7.48
CA TYR A 119 -9.95 4.81 6.77
C TYR A 119 -11.42 5.22 6.74
N GLU A 120 -11.82 6.02 7.72
CA GLU A 120 -13.05 6.79 7.58
C GLU A 120 -12.80 7.81 6.47
N THR A 121 -13.54 7.66 5.37
CA THR A 121 -13.69 8.72 4.38
C THR A 121 -14.45 9.85 5.06
N SER A 122 -13.73 10.82 5.61
CA SER A 122 -14.28 12.13 5.93
C SER A 122 -14.64 12.80 4.60
N ASN A 123 -15.92 12.68 4.23
CA ASN A 123 -16.54 13.60 3.29
C ASN A 123 -16.60 14.95 3.99
N ASP A 124 -15.70 15.84 3.59
CA ASP A 124 -15.79 17.27 3.86
C ASP A 124 -16.68 17.84 2.74
N ASP A 125 -17.91 18.19 3.10
CA ASP A 125 -18.78 19.05 2.30
C ASP A 125 -19.36 20.13 3.23
N SER A 126 -18.65 21.27 3.27
CA SER A 126 -19.17 22.63 2.99
C SER A 126 -20.65 22.90 3.31
N SER A 127 -21.07 24.00 3.95
CA SER A 127 -20.63 25.40 3.79
C SER A 127 -21.37 26.34 4.77
N THR A 128 -20.73 27.49 5.08
CA THR A 128 -21.26 28.87 5.32
C THR A 128 -22.22 29.13 6.50
N THR A 129 -22.16 30.25 7.26
CA THR A 129 -22.19 31.68 6.87
C THR A 129 -21.70 32.66 7.98
N GLU A 130 -21.02 33.72 7.55
CA GLU A 130 -21.14 35.17 7.91
C GLU A 130 -20.70 35.81 9.26
N ALA A 131 -19.71 36.70 9.09
CA ALA A 131 -19.41 38.07 9.60
C ALA A 131 -19.94 38.61 10.95
N SER A 132 -19.02 39.18 11.74
CA SER A 132 -19.05 40.61 12.15
C SER A 132 -17.81 41.01 12.99
N ASP A 133 -17.05 41.96 12.43
CA ASP A 133 -16.43 43.17 13.00
C ASP A 133 -15.54 43.20 14.28
N ASP A 134 -14.50 44.03 14.13
CA ASP A 134 -13.94 45.04 15.04
C ASP A 134 -12.51 44.90 15.62
N GLU A 135 -11.75 45.94 15.30
CA GLU A 135 -10.66 46.61 16.01
C GLU A 135 -9.24 46.00 16.08
N ARG A 136 -8.36 46.68 15.33
CA ARG A 136 -6.90 46.75 15.45
C ARG A 136 -6.55 47.76 16.57
N PRO A 137 -5.48 47.57 17.36
CA PRO A 137 -4.28 48.38 17.09
C PRO A 137 -2.93 47.67 17.38
N LEU A 138 -1.90 48.11 16.64
CA LEU A 138 -0.45 47.96 16.94
C LEU A 138 -0.09 48.84 18.16
N PRO A 139 0.98 48.56 18.96
CA PRO A 139 2.25 49.27 18.70
C PRO A 139 3.58 48.63 19.15
N THR A 140 4.63 48.95 18.38
CA THR A 140 6.01 49.42 18.72
C THR A 140 7.01 48.68 19.64
N THR A 141 8.12 48.26 18.99
CA THR A 141 9.57 48.52 19.21
C THR A 141 10.23 48.53 20.61
N LYS A 142 11.37 47.81 20.72
CA LYS A 142 12.77 48.21 21.06
C LYS A 142 13.57 46.95 21.45
N SER A 143 14.49 46.43 20.65
CA SER A 143 15.92 46.80 20.43
C SER A 143 16.85 46.66 21.66
N ASN A 144 18.00 46.02 21.38
CA ASN A 144 19.32 46.04 22.04
C ASN A 144 19.66 44.85 22.96
N LYS A 145 20.88 44.28 23.00
CA LYS A 145 22.13 44.35 22.20
C LYS A 145 23.13 43.39 22.88
N THR A 146 23.95 42.64 22.11
CA THR A 146 25.34 42.15 22.38
C THR A 146 25.67 41.43 23.71
N LYS A 147 26.53 40.40 23.76
CA LYS A 147 27.98 40.51 23.50
C LYS A 147 28.67 39.13 23.49
N THR A 148 29.73 39.10 22.69
CA THR A 148 30.73 38.09 22.31
C THR A 148 31.57 37.46 23.44
N ILE A 149 32.41 36.49 23.03
CA ILE A 149 33.73 36.04 23.53
C ILE A 149 33.64 34.67 24.22
N ASN A 150 34.38 33.61 23.86
CA ASN A 150 35.70 33.47 23.23
C ASN A 150 35.71 32.26 22.27
#